data_AF-A0A3B9WQ41-F1
#
_entry.id   AF-A0A3B9WQ41-F1
#
_cell.length_a   1.000
_cell.length_b   1.000
_cell.length_c   1.000
_cell.angle_alpha   90.00
_cell.angle_beta   90.00
_cell.angle_gamma   90.00
#
_symmetry.space_group_name_H-M   'P 1'
#
loop_
_entity.id
_entity.type
_entity.pdbx_description
1 polymer ?
#
loop_
_entity_poly.entity_id
_entity_poly.type
_entity_poly.pdbx_seq_one_letter_code
_entity_poly.pdbx_strand_id
1 'polypeptide(L)'
;MSNNFPAPDALDDYLLDASVPGGQNNENSRRESLKLENAIAARFWGGIQWRIVVTFGVCAVLWSSVLVLGMNGTIPLWIGLILNTVLAATFYMPMHEAVHKNIWGKVTSGRVAEEIVGTMCSIPTLIPFRLHRAAHMRHHAYTNDPDRDPDYFFQGELRDLPLKVLSLNSVNALLPLFALIPPMRKLMHPAMARGNRGSVNKAEGLKH
;
A
#
# COMPACT_ATOMS: atom_id res chain seq x y z
N MET A 1 15.69 -32.78 -27.51
CA MET A 1 16.43 -32.01 -26.51
C MET A 1 15.42 -31.13 -25.80
N SER A 2 15.08 -31.44 -24.55
CA SER A 2 14.17 -30.61 -23.75
C SER A 2 14.94 -29.35 -23.34
N ASN A 3 14.62 -28.20 -23.94
CA ASN A 3 15.18 -26.95 -23.50
C ASN A 3 14.63 -26.67 -22.08
N ASN A 4 15.51 -26.76 -21.09
CA ASN A 4 15.19 -26.52 -19.69
C ASN A 4 15.12 -25.00 -19.48
N PHE A 5 13.99 -24.40 -19.86
CA PHE A 5 13.74 -22.99 -19.58
C PHE A 5 13.42 -22.81 -18.09
N PRO A 6 13.99 -21.80 -17.42
CA PRO A 6 13.66 -21.49 -16.04
C PRO A 6 12.20 -21.06 -15.91
N ALA A 7 11.67 -21.10 -14.69
CA ALA A 7 10.35 -20.57 -14.38
C ALA A 7 10.28 -19.05 -14.72
N PRO A 8 9.09 -18.50 -15.04
CA PRO A 8 8.96 -17.13 -15.54
C PRO A 8 9.53 -16.04 -14.62
N ASP A 9 9.50 -16.29 -13.31
CA ASP A 9 10.05 -15.44 -12.26
C ASP A 9 11.59 -15.48 -12.18
N ALA A 10 12.20 -16.58 -12.64
CA ALA A 10 13.64 -16.77 -12.73
C ALA A 10 14.20 -16.54 -14.13
N LEU A 11 13.35 -16.23 -15.11
CA LEU A 11 13.75 -15.98 -16.49
C LEU A 11 14.60 -14.72 -16.61
N ASP A 12 14.26 -13.68 -15.83
CA ASP A 12 15.05 -12.46 -15.78
C ASP A 12 16.44 -12.74 -15.19
N ASP A 13 16.53 -13.45 -14.06
CA ASP A 13 17.81 -13.76 -13.42
C ASP A 13 18.68 -14.71 -14.26
N TYR A 14 18.08 -15.67 -14.97
CA TYR A 14 18.75 -16.56 -15.91
C TYR A 14 19.32 -15.84 -17.14
N LEU A 15 18.59 -14.83 -17.66
CA LEU A 15 19.05 -14.03 -18.79
C LEU A 15 20.11 -12.97 -18.39
N LEU A 16 20.18 -12.64 -17.10
CA LEU A 16 21.13 -11.68 -16.51
C LEU A 16 22.39 -12.34 -15.94
N ASP A 17 22.45 -13.68 -15.88
CA ASP A 17 23.64 -14.40 -15.44
C ASP A 17 24.81 -14.17 -16.41
N ALA A 18 25.88 -13.54 -15.90
CA ALA A 18 27.11 -13.27 -16.65
C ALA A 18 27.88 -14.55 -17.05
N SER A 19 27.52 -15.71 -16.49
CA SER A 19 28.02 -17.02 -16.92
C SER A 19 27.46 -17.47 -18.27
N VAL A 20 26.38 -16.84 -18.75
CA VAL A 20 25.76 -17.07 -20.06
C VAL A 20 26.48 -16.23 -21.14
N PRO A 21 26.96 -16.85 -22.24
CA PRO A 21 27.64 -16.12 -23.30
C PRO A 21 26.77 -14.97 -23.86
N GLY A 22 27.21 -13.72 -23.67
CA GLY A 22 26.49 -12.51 -24.12
C GLY A 22 25.74 -11.72 -23.04
N GLY A 23 25.80 -12.14 -21.76
CA GLY A 23 25.07 -11.51 -20.64
C GLY A 23 25.21 -9.98 -20.53
N GLN A 24 26.42 -9.41 -20.67
CA GLN A 24 26.62 -7.96 -20.60
C GLN A 24 26.05 -7.19 -21.81
N ASN A 25 26.02 -7.80 -22.99
CA ASN A 25 25.34 -7.22 -24.16
C ASN A 25 23.82 -7.29 -23.98
N ASN A 26 23.30 -8.34 -23.33
CA ASN A 26 21.88 -8.48 -22.99
C ASN A 26 21.43 -7.46 -21.93
N GLU A 27 22.23 -7.20 -20.89
CA GLU A 27 21.92 -6.19 -19.87
C GLU A 27 21.80 -4.78 -20.45
N ASN A 28 22.76 -4.37 -21.28
CA ASN A 28 22.75 -3.05 -21.91
C ASN A 28 21.60 -2.92 -22.91
N SER A 29 21.37 -3.94 -23.74
CA SER A 29 20.24 -3.99 -24.68
C SER A 29 18.89 -3.92 -23.94
N ARG A 30 18.78 -4.57 -22.78
CA ARG A 30 17.58 -4.51 -21.93
C ARG A 30 17.38 -3.14 -21.31
N ARG A 31 18.43 -2.50 -20.79
CA ARG A 31 18.36 -1.12 -20.27
C ARG A 31 17.91 -0.14 -21.36
N GLU A 32 18.35 -0.33 -22.59
CA GLU A 32 17.90 0.47 -23.73
C GLU A 32 16.45 0.18 -24.11
N SER A 33 16.04 -1.10 -24.19
CA SER A 33 14.63 -1.48 -24.40
C SER A 33 13.72 -0.87 -23.33
N LEU A 34 14.07 -0.95 -22.05
CA LEU A 34 13.31 -0.32 -20.95
C LEU A 34 13.27 1.21 -21.06
N LYS A 35 14.34 1.86 -21.54
CA LYS A 35 14.33 3.31 -21.80
C LYS A 35 13.39 3.66 -22.94
N LEU A 36 13.41 2.88 -24.02
CA LEU A 36 12.53 3.07 -25.17
C LEU A 36 11.06 2.83 -24.80
N GLU A 37 10.78 1.75 -24.08
CA GLU A 37 9.46 1.45 -23.53
C GLU A 37 8.97 2.58 -22.62
N ASN A 38 9.81 3.06 -21.69
CA ASN A 38 9.47 4.19 -20.85
C ASN A 38 9.23 5.47 -21.66
N ALA A 39 9.98 5.71 -22.74
CA ALA A 39 9.81 6.87 -23.62
C ALA A 39 8.52 6.79 -24.45
N ILE A 40 8.11 5.58 -24.87
CA ILE A 40 6.83 5.35 -25.55
C ILE A 40 5.68 5.51 -24.55
N ALA A 41 5.77 4.84 -23.39
CA ALA A 41 4.78 4.92 -22.33
C ALA A 41 4.61 6.36 -21.86
N ALA A 42 5.69 7.13 -21.73
CA ALA A 42 5.70 8.53 -21.28
C ALA A 42 4.69 9.44 -21.99
N ARG A 43 4.28 9.10 -23.21
CA ARG A 43 3.28 9.86 -23.97
C ARG A 43 1.87 9.70 -23.42
N PHE A 44 1.62 8.60 -22.71
CA PHE A 44 0.31 8.22 -22.17
C PHE A 44 0.25 8.33 -20.63
N TRP A 45 1.38 8.51 -19.95
CA TRP A 45 1.44 8.69 -18.49
C TRP A 45 2.43 9.79 -18.07
N GLY A 46 2.07 10.56 -17.03
CA GLY A 46 3.01 11.49 -16.35
C GLY A 46 2.47 12.87 -16.02
N GLY A 47 1.27 13.23 -16.50
CA GLY A 47 0.57 14.44 -16.09
C GLY A 47 -0.07 14.33 -14.70
N ILE A 48 -0.53 15.47 -14.17
CA ILE A 48 -1.30 15.52 -12.92
C ILE A 48 -2.67 14.88 -13.16
N GLN A 49 -3.05 13.94 -12.29
CA GLN A 49 -4.34 13.27 -12.34
C GLN A 49 -5.42 14.11 -11.65
N TRP A 50 -5.91 15.14 -12.36
CA TRP A 50 -6.94 16.05 -11.84
C TRP A 50 -8.21 15.35 -11.36
N ARG A 51 -8.60 14.25 -12.02
CA ARG A 51 -9.73 13.43 -11.58
C ARG A 51 -9.57 12.99 -10.12
N ILE A 52 -8.38 12.50 -9.74
CA ILE A 52 -8.12 12.02 -8.38
C ILE A 52 -8.11 13.19 -7.39
N VAL A 53 -7.49 14.31 -7.77
CA VAL A 53 -7.43 15.53 -6.93
C VAL A 53 -8.83 16.08 -6.65
N VAL A 54 -9.67 16.18 -7.68
CA VAL A 54 -11.06 16.66 -7.56
C VAL A 54 -11.91 15.68 -6.76
N THR A 55 -11.83 14.38 -7.04
CA THR A 55 -12.55 13.35 -6.27
C THR A 55 -12.17 13.41 -4.79
N PHE A 56 -10.87 13.48 -4.47
CA PHE A 56 -10.42 13.63 -3.09
C PHE A 56 -11.00 14.88 -2.43
N GLY A 57 -10.91 16.04 -3.10
CA GLY A 57 -11.43 17.30 -2.56
C GLY A 57 -12.94 17.28 -2.30
N VAL A 58 -13.73 16.81 -3.26
CA VAL A 58 -15.20 16.73 -3.14
C VAL A 58 -15.58 15.76 -2.02
N CYS A 59 -14.99 14.56 -2.00
CA CYS A 59 -15.30 13.58 -0.96
C CYS A 59 -14.85 14.03 0.43
N ALA A 60 -13.71 14.74 0.56
CA ALA A 60 -13.26 15.35 1.81
C ALA A 60 -14.26 16.36 2.37
N VAL A 61 -14.80 17.23 1.51
CA VAL A 61 -15.83 18.21 1.91
C VAL A 61 -17.11 17.51 2.33
N LEU A 62 -17.60 16.56 1.53
CA LEU A 62 -18.85 15.83 1.83
C LEU A 62 -18.74 15.04 3.13
N TRP A 63 -17.66 14.28 3.31
CA TRP A 63 -17.43 13.47 4.51
C TRP A 63 -17.34 14.33 5.77
N SER A 64 -16.60 15.44 5.70
CA SER A 64 -16.50 16.39 6.82
C SER A 64 -17.84 17.07 7.12
N SER A 65 -18.63 17.38 6.09
CA SER A 65 -19.95 17.99 6.25
C SER A 65 -20.93 17.07 6.98
N VAL A 66 -20.95 15.78 6.62
CA VAL A 66 -21.79 14.77 7.30
C VAL A 66 -21.41 14.64 8.78
N LEU A 67 -20.12 14.69 9.13
CA LEU A 67 -19.69 14.72 10.53
C LEU A 67 -20.25 15.94 11.27
N VAL A 68 -20.12 17.14 10.70
CA VAL A 68 -20.63 18.38 11.30
C VAL A 68 -22.15 18.32 11.49
N LEU A 69 -22.89 17.84 10.48
CA LEU A 69 -24.35 17.67 10.55
C LEU A 69 -24.78 16.63 11.60
N GLY A 70 -23.98 15.59 11.83
CA GLY A 70 -24.23 14.63 12.89
C GLY A 70 -23.94 15.22 14.28
N MET A 71 -22.82 15.93 14.43
CA MET A 71 -22.39 16.52 15.70
C MET A 71 -23.30 17.65 16.20
N ASN A 72 -23.89 18.43 15.29
CA ASN A 72 -24.83 19.51 15.65
C ASN A 72 -26.29 19.04 15.76
N GLY A 73 -26.56 17.75 15.53
CA GLY A 73 -27.89 17.16 15.61
C GLY A 73 -28.81 17.46 14.43
N THR A 74 -28.30 18.02 13.32
CA THR A 74 -29.11 18.27 12.10
C THR A 74 -29.58 16.97 11.47
N ILE A 75 -28.75 15.92 11.51
CA ILE A 75 -29.12 14.57 11.08
C ILE A 75 -29.00 13.57 12.24
N PRO A 76 -29.86 12.54 12.30
CA PRO A 76 -29.68 11.41 13.20
C PRO A 76 -28.31 10.74 13.02
N LEU A 77 -27.68 10.35 14.12
CA LEU A 77 -26.33 9.73 14.10
C LEU A 77 -26.26 8.48 13.22
N TRP A 78 -27.32 7.68 13.16
CA TRP A 78 -27.35 6.46 12.33
C TRP A 78 -27.34 6.79 10.83
N ILE A 79 -27.96 7.89 10.40
CA ILE A 79 -27.89 8.37 9.00
C ILE A 79 -26.47 8.86 8.72
N GLY A 80 -25.91 9.65 9.64
CA GLY A 80 -24.53 10.12 9.55
C GLY A 80 -23.52 8.96 9.41
N LEU A 81 -23.71 7.89 10.19
CA LEU A 81 -22.90 6.67 10.12
C LEU A 81 -22.93 6.03 8.72
N ILE A 82 -24.12 5.82 8.16
CA ILE A 82 -24.28 5.19 6.83
C ILE A 82 -23.61 6.06 5.76
N LEU A 83 -23.93 7.36 5.72
CA LEU A 83 -23.38 8.29 4.73
C LEU A 83 -21.85 8.38 4.81
N ASN A 84 -21.30 8.51 6.01
CA ASN A 84 -19.86 8.56 6.20
C ASN A 84 -19.16 7.26 5.87
N THR A 85 -19.79 6.11 6.08
CA THR A 85 -19.22 4.82 5.69
C THR A 85 -19.08 4.73 4.17
N VAL A 86 -20.12 5.11 3.42
CA VAL A 86 -20.09 5.13 1.95
C VAL A 86 -19.05 6.13 1.44
N LEU A 87 -19.04 7.35 2.00
CA LEU A 87 -18.06 8.37 1.62
C LEU A 87 -16.63 7.93 1.96
N ALA A 88 -16.40 7.31 3.12
CA ALA A 88 -15.08 6.82 3.52
C ALA A 88 -14.50 5.81 2.52
N ALA A 89 -15.32 4.93 1.95
CA ALA A 89 -14.88 3.97 0.93
C ALA A 89 -14.28 4.67 -0.30
N THR A 90 -14.76 5.87 -0.65
CA THR A 90 -14.26 6.62 -1.82
C THR A 90 -12.82 7.11 -1.65
N PHE A 91 -12.31 7.24 -0.42
CA PHE A 91 -10.94 7.68 -0.14
C PHE A 91 -9.90 6.60 -0.44
N TYR A 92 -10.31 5.34 -0.60
CA TYR A 92 -9.38 4.27 -0.95
C TYR A 92 -8.71 4.51 -2.30
N MET A 93 -9.46 5.00 -3.31
CA MET A 93 -8.89 5.23 -4.64
C MET A 93 -7.81 6.32 -4.65
N PRO A 94 -8.02 7.54 -4.08
CA PRO A 94 -6.93 8.51 -3.93
C PRO A 94 -5.76 7.99 -3.10
N MET A 95 -6.01 7.20 -2.05
CA MET A 95 -4.95 6.59 -1.26
C MET A 95 -4.12 5.60 -2.09
N HIS A 96 -4.77 4.74 -2.87
CA HIS A 96 -4.13 3.78 -3.78
C HIS A 96 -3.26 4.49 -4.82
N GLU A 97 -3.75 5.55 -5.45
CA GLU A 97 -2.95 6.32 -6.40
C GLU A 97 -1.75 7.01 -5.72
N ALA A 98 -1.90 7.46 -4.47
CA ALA A 98 -0.81 8.03 -3.67
C ALA A 98 0.25 6.99 -3.23
N VAL A 99 -0.14 5.71 -3.11
CA VAL A 99 0.80 4.59 -2.89
C VAL A 99 1.76 4.49 -4.08
N HIS A 100 1.22 4.53 -5.30
CA HIS A 100 1.97 4.47 -6.56
C HIS A 100 2.66 5.77 -6.95
N LYS A 101 2.36 6.86 -6.24
CA LYS A 101 2.83 8.22 -6.55
C LYS A 101 2.39 8.64 -7.96
N ASN A 102 1.13 8.33 -8.27
CA ASN A 102 0.54 8.51 -9.58
C ASN A 102 -0.19 9.86 -9.72
N ILE A 103 -0.54 10.53 -8.61
CA ILE A 103 -1.38 11.74 -8.64
C ILE A 103 -0.66 12.91 -9.32
N TRP A 104 0.63 13.10 -9.06
CA TRP A 104 1.49 14.11 -9.69
C TRP A 104 2.36 13.55 -10.83
N GLY A 105 2.23 12.26 -11.14
CA GLY A 105 2.93 11.60 -12.22
C GLY A 105 4.45 11.76 -12.14
N LYS A 106 5.05 12.43 -13.12
CA LYS A 106 6.51 12.65 -13.21
C LYS A 106 7.00 13.89 -12.48
N VAL A 107 6.09 14.73 -12.00
CA VAL A 107 6.42 15.99 -11.32
C VAL A 107 6.89 15.69 -9.90
N THR A 108 8.21 15.64 -9.71
CA THR A 108 8.84 15.25 -8.44
C THR A 108 8.61 16.26 -7.31
N SER A 109 8.33 17.53 -7.61
CA SER A 109 7.96 18.53 -6.60
C SER A 109 6.62 18.22 -5.92
N GLY A 110 5.74 17.45 -6.56
CA GLY A 110 4.44 17.04 -6.03
C GLY A 110 4.46 15.84 -5.07
N ARG A 111 5.62 15.23 -4.83
CA ARG A 111 5.72 14.01 -4.01
C ARG A 111 5.26 14.22 -2.57
N VAL A 112 5.46 15.41 -2.01
CA VAL A 112 4.96 15.78 -0.67
C VAL A 112 3.44 15.85 -0.67
N ALA A 113 2.83 16.39 -1.74
CA ALA A 113 1.38 16.46 -1.84
C ALA A 113 0.75 15.06 -1.86
N GLU A 114 1.39 14.09 -2.52
CA GLU A 114 0.92 12.69 -2.51
C GLU A 114 1.03 12.04 -1.13
N GLU A 115 2.11 12.32 -0.39
CA GLU A 115 2.24 11.86 0.99
C GLU A 115 1.13 12.44 1.87
N ILE A 116 0.79 13.72 1.68
CA ILE A 116 -0.29 14.39 2.41
C ILE A 116 -1.64 13.77 2.03
N VAL A 117 -1.95 13.62 0.74
CA VAL A 117 -3.23 13.03 0.28
C VAL A 117 -3.38 11.61 0.83
N GLY A 118 -2.36 10.76 0.68
CA GLY A 118 -2.39 9.40 1.20
C GLY A 118 -2.55 9.35 2.72
N THR A 119 -1.86 10.22 3.45
CA THR A 119 -1.99 10.31 4.92
C THR A 119 -3.36 10.83 5.32
N MET A 120 -3.94 11.82 4.64
CA MET A 120 -5.28 12.31 4.93
C MET A 120 -6.35 11.25 4.67
N CYS A 121 -6.21 10.48 3.58
CA CYS A 121 -7.10 9.35 3.29
C CYS A 121 -7.01 8.23 4.33
N SER A 122 -5.93 8.12 5.11
CA SER A 122 -5.82 7.12 6.18
C SER A 122 -6.84 7.32 7.29
N ILE A 123 -7.33 8.54 7.50
CA ILE A 123 -8.29 8.88 8.56
C ILE A 123 -9.65 8.25 8.28
N PRO A 124 -10.34 8.54 7.16
CA PRO A 124 -11.64 7.93 6.89
C PRO A 124 -11.54 6.43 6.61
N THR A 125 -10.43 5.94 6.02
CA THR A 125 -10.26 4.52 5.72
C THR A 125 -9.83 3.69 6.92
N LEU A 126 -9.30 4.32 7.98
CA LEU A 126 -8.68 3.66 9.13
C LEU A 126 -7.49 2.75 8.76
N ILE A 127 -6.86 3.00 7.61
CA ILE A 127 -5.73 2.24 7.08
C ILE A 127 -4.46 3.09 7.16
N PRO A 128 -3.45 2.75 7.99
CA PRO A 128 -2.22 3.53 8.09
C PRO A 128 -1.47 3.58 6.75
N PHE A 129 -1.36 4.78 6.16
CA PHE A 129 -0.90 4.96 4.79
C PHE A 129 0.47 4.35 4.50
N ARG A 130 1.47 4.54 5.38
CA ARG A 130 2.82 3.99 5.18
C ARG A 130 2.87 2.47 5.24
N LEU A 131 2.09 1.87 6.14
CA LEU A 131 1.98 0.42 6.24
C LEU A 131 1.30 -0.14 4.99
N HIS A 132 0.21 0.49 4.57
CA HIS A 132 -0.50 0.11 3.36
C HIS A 132 0.37 0.26 2.12
N ARG A 133 1.13 1.35 1.96
CA ARG A 133 2.09 1.49 0.85
C ARG A 133 3.08 0.33 0.82
N ALA A 134 3.67 -0.04 1.96
CA ALA A 134 4.63 -1.14 2.02
C ALA A 134 3.98 -2.49 1.68
N ALA A 135 2.79 -2.77 2.22
CA ALA A 135 2.04 -3.99 1.96
C ALA A 135 1.59 -4.07 0.50
N HIS A 136 1.01 -3.01 -0.03
CA HIS A 136 0.50 -2.92 -1.40
C HIS A 136 1.59 -3.09 -2.45
N MET A 137 2.77 -2.48 -2.24
CA MET A 137 3.92 -2.70 -3.13
C MET A 137 4.45 -4.14 -3.06
N ARG A 138 4.36 -4.78 -1.89
CA ARG A 138 4.71 -6.20 -1.73
C ARG A 138 3.69 -7.12 -2.41
N HIS A 139 2.41 -6.80 -2.30
CA HIS A 139 1.34 -7.50 -3.01
C HIS A 139 1.57 -7.47 -4.53
N HIS A 140 1.87 -6.30 -5.11
CA HIS A 140 2.21 -6.21 -6.54
C HIS A 140 3.47 -6.99 -6.93
N ALA A 141 4.46 -7.08 -6.05
CA ALA A 141 5.70 -7.82 -6.32
C ALA A 141 5.51 -9.35 -6.24
N TYR A 142 4.56 -9.83 -5.44
CA TYR A 142 4.37 -11.26 -5.15
C TYR A 142 2.90 -11.70 -5.24
N THR A 143 2.13 -11.12 -6.16
CA THR A 143 0.67 -11.32 -6.21
C THR A 143 0.29 -12.81 -6.21
N ASN A 144 -0.60 -13.21 -5.30
CA ASN A 144 -1.06 -14.59 -5.08
C ASN A 144 -0.01 -15.59 -4.55
N ASP A 145 1.16 -15.13 -4.12
CA ASP A 145 2.14 -15.98 -3.44
C ASP A 145 1.69 -16.25 -1.99
N PRO A 146 1.53 -17.52 -1.58
CA PRO A 146 0.99 -17.87 -0.26
C PRO A 146 1.81 -17.38 0.93
N ASP A 147 3.13 -17.21 0.75
CA ASP A 147 4.06 -16.88 1.83
C ASP A 147 4.50 -15.40 1.79
N ARG A 148 4.49 -14.80 0.59
CA ARG A 148 5.07 -13.46 0.36
C ARG A 148 4.03 -12.37 0.17
N ASP A 149 2.83 -12.70 -0.30
CA ASP A 149 1.74 -11.74 -0.51
C ASP A 149 1.04 -11.41 0.82
N PRO A 150 1.11 -10.16 1.33
CA PRO A 150 0.42 -9.79 2.56
C PRO A 150 -1.11 -9.92 2.46
N ASP A 151 -1.66 -9.86 1.24
CA ASP A 151 -3.11 -9.88 1.00
C ASP A 151 -3.62 -11.29 0.71
N TYR A 152 -2.75 -12.31 0.69
CA TYR A 152 -3.13 -13.71 0.48
C TYR A 152 -4.21 -14.18 1.46
N PHE A 153 -4.19 -13.67 2.71
CA PHE A 153 -5.20 -13.97 3.71
C PHE A 153 -6.63 -13.60 3.26
N PHE A 154 -6.76 -12.55 2.45
CA PHE A 154 -8.04 -12.03 1.96
C PHE A 154 -8.56 -12.71 0.69
N GLN A 155 -7.84 -13.68 0.12
CA GLN A 155 -8.33 -14.46 -1.01
C GLN A 155 -9.58 -15.29 -0.64
N GLY A 156 -10.39 -15.68 -1.64
CA GLY A 156 -11.52 -16.58 -1.46
C GLY A 156 -12.88 -15.93 -1.72
N GLU A 157 -13.94 -16.52 -1.17
CA GLU A 157 -15.31 -16.07 -1.44
C GLU A 157 -15.67 -14.80 -0.65
N LEU A 158 -16.53 -13.97 -1.24
CA LEU A 158 -16.97 -12.70 -0.64
C LEU A 158 -17.64 -12.88 0.74
N ARG A 159 -18.25 -14.04 1.00
CA ARG A 159 -18.91 -14.35 2.28
C ARG A 159 -17.93 -14.45 3.46
N ASP A 160 -16.66 -14.73 3.19
CA ASP A 160 -15.64 -14.90 4.23
C ASP A 160 -14.95 -13.58 4.59
N LEU A 161 -15.07 -12.56 3.73
CA LEU A 161 -14.46 -11.25 3.91
C LEU A 161 -14.87 -10.56 5.21
N PRO A 162 -16.16 -10.51 5.63
CA PRO A 162 -16.52 -9.83 6.87
C PRO A 162 -15.78 -10.37 8.08
N LEU A 163 -15.63 -11.69 8.19
CA LEU A 163 -14.92 -12.31 9.31
C LEU A 163 -13.42 -12.04 9.26
N LYS A 164 -12.81 -12.11 8.06
CA LYS A 164 -11.39 -11.81 7.85
C LYS A 164 -11.05 -10.34 8.12
N VAL A 165 -11.92 -9.43 7.68
CA VAL A 165 -11.79 -7.99 7.93
C VAL A 165 -11.97 -7.70 9.41
N LEU A 166 -12.99 -8.29 10.07
CA LEU A 166 -13.22 -8.10 11.49
C LEU A 166 -12.04 -8.63 12.33
N SER A 167 -11.49 -9.79 11.99
CA SER A 167 -10.38 -10.39 12.72
C SER A 167 -9.11 -9.52 12.62
N LEU A 168 -8.75 -9.07 11.41
CA LEU A 168 -7.58 -8.20 11.23
C LEU A 168 -7.75 -6.85 11.94
N ASN A 169 -8.93 -6.23 11.83
CA ASN A 169 -9.21 -4.96 12.51
C ASN A 169 -9.17 -5.12 14.03
N SER A 170 -9.70 -6.21 14.57
CA SER A 170 -9.66 -6.51 16.01
C SER A 170 -8.22 -6.69 16.49
N VAL A 171 -7.38 -7.42 15.75
CA VAL A 171 -5.96 -7.59 16.07
C VAL A 171 -5.26 -6.24 16.07
N ASN A 172 -5.42 -5.43 15.01
CA ASN A 172 -4.76 -4.13 14.89
C ASN A 172 -5.22 -3.12 15.96
N ALA A 173 -6.51 -3.08 16.29
CA ALA A 173 -7.06 -2.17 17.29
C ALA A 173 -6.58 -2.52 18.71
N LEU A 174 -6.39 -3.81 19.01
CA LEU A 174 -5.99 -4.26 20.33
C LEU A 174 -4.46 -4.38 20.49
N LEU A 175 -3.70 -4.50 19.39
CA LEU A 175 -2.23 -4.64 19.44
C LEU A 175 -1.52 -3.56 20.28
N PRO A 176 -1.90 -2.27 20.20
CA PRO A 176 -1.31 -1.23 21.05
C PRO A 176 -1.55 -1.47 22.54
N LEU A 177 -2.71 -2.01 22.93
CA LEU A 177 -3.03 -2.36 24.31
C LEU A 177 -2.08 -3.45 24.81
N PHE A 178 -1.86 -4.51 24.01
CA PHE A 178 -0.92 -5.58 24.36
C PHE A 178 0.55 -5.12 24.39
N ALA A 179 0.94 -4.19 23.50
CA ALA A 179 2.31 -3.72 23.39
C ALA A 179 2.70 -2.74 24.51
N LEU A 180 1.79 -1.84 24.89
CA LEU A 180 2.04 -0.75 25.83
C LEU A 180 1.75 -1.12 27.29
N ILE A 181 0.88 -2.10 27.56
CA ILE A 181 0.55 -2.55 28.92
C ILE A 181 1.50 -3.70 29.31
N PRO A 182 2.45 -3.50 30.25
CA PRO A 182 3.49 -4.48 30.58
C PRO A 182 3.02 -5.91 30.90
N PRO A 183 1.93 -6.14 31.68
CA PRO A 183 1.45 -7.50 31.95
C PRO A 183 0.89 -8.20 30.70
N MET A 184 0.29 -7.46 29.77
CA MET A 184 -0.32 -8.01 28.55
C MET A 184 0.73 -8.36 27.48
N ARG A 185 1.93 -7.79 27.55
CA ARG A 185 3.05 -8.12 26.65
C ARG A 185 3.46 -9.60 26.72
N LYS A 186 3.21 -10.28 27.85
CA LYS A 186 3.47 -11.72 28.02
C LYS A 186 2.57 -12.61 27.15
N LEU A 187 1.43 -12.09 26.71
CA LEU A 187 0.48 -12.78 25.83
C LEU A 187 0.80 -12.59 24.35
N MET A 188 1.74 -11.70 24.00
CA MET A 188 2.16 -11.49 22.62
C MET A 188 3.08 -12.62 22.16
N HIS A 189 2.84 -13.16 20.96
CA HIS A 189 3.72 -14.14 20.35
C HIS A 189 5.16 -13.55 20.20
N PRO A 190 6.24 -14.31 20.46
CA PRO A 190 7.62 -13.80 20.43
C PRO A 190 8.02 -13.13 19.11
N ALA A 191 7.39 -13.52 17.99
CA ALA A 191 7.59 -12.90 16.69
C ALA A 191 7.10 -11.44 16.62
N MET A 192 5.97 -11.10 17.26
CA MET A 192 5.41 -9.74 17.27
C MET A 192 6.18 -8.81 18.20
N ALA A 193 6.73 -9.34 19.31
CA ALA A 193 7.57 -8.57 20.23
C ALA A 193 8.92 -8.13 19.62
N ARG A 194 9.38 -8.79 18.56
CA ARG A 194 10.64 -8.48 17.85
C ARG A 194 10.52 -7.32 16.85
N GLY A 195 9.34 -7.08 16.29
CA GLY A 195 9.12 -5.97 15.33
C GLY A 195 9.46 -4.59 15.91
N ASN A 196 9.25 -4.40 17.21
CA ASN A 196 9.57 -3.15 17.91
C ASN A 196 11.06 -3.01 18.33
N ARG A 197 11.84 -4.10 18.29
CA ARG A 197 13.29 -4.06 18.61
C ARG A 197 14.16 -3.71 17.40
N GLY A 198 13.67 -3.89 16.17
CA GLY A 198 14.40 -3.55 14.94
C GLY A 198 14.60 -2.05 14.72
N SER A 199 13.77 -1.21 15.33
CA SER A 199 13.92 0.26 15.32
C SER A 199 15.04 0.74 16.26
N VAL A 200 15.21 0.07 17.41
CA VAL A 200 16.18 0.45 18.44
C VAL A 200 17.62 0.14 18.00
N ASN A 201 17.83 -0.97 17.28
CA ASN A 201 19.18 -1.39 16.87
C ASN A 201 19.73 -0.64 15.65
N LYS A 202 18.93 0.16 14.93
CA LYS A 202 19.43 0.95 13.79
C LYS A 202 20.17 2.22 14.23
N ALA A 203 20.03 2.64 15.48
CA ALA A 203 20.76 3.77 16.05
C ALA A 203 22.21 3.43 16.44
N GLU A 204 22.56 2.14 16.62
CA GLU A 204 23.91 1.72 17.04
C GLU A 204 24.84 1.32 15.88
N GLY A 205 24.35 1.26 14.64
CA GLY A 205 25.11 0.81 13.47
C GLY A 205 25.89 1.87 12.69
N LEU A 206 25.97 3.12 13.16
CA LEU A 206 26.70 4.23 12.48
C LEU A 206 28.02 4.60 13.17
N LYS A 207 28.74 3.59 13.68
CA LYS A 207 30.17 3.70 13.96
C LYS A 207 30.84 2.42 13.49
N HIS A 208 31.36 2.44 12.27
CA HIS A 208 32.69 2.01 11.86
C HIS A 208 32.85 2.23 10.36
#